data_AF-A0A529HDN4-F1
#
_entry.id   AF-A0A529HDN4-F1
#
_cell.length_a   1.000
_cell.length_b   1.000
_cell.length_c   1.000
_cell.angle_alpha   90.00
_cell.angle_beta   90.00
_cell.angle_gamma   90.00
#
_symmetry.space_group_name_H-M   'P 1'
#
loop_
_entity.id
_entity.type
_entity.pdbx_description
1 polymer ?
#
loop_
_entity_poly.entity_id
_entity_poly.type
_entity_poly.pdbx_seq_one_letter_code
_entity_poly.pdbx_strand_id
1 'polypeptide(L)'
;PPAWGGLTGKGVTPAVTEAQTAHLANASFAIDDPKGFNENTGVITRDLWHRFYQEQMQIDAGRNDKFVAWADSGSLVMGHYDGSTLPMWAVGRKYVLADNFFQGAFGGSFLNHIMLACACAPVYPHADTSPVKG
;
A
#
# COMPACT_ATOMS: atom_id res chain seq x y z
N PRO A 1 3.78 6.31 -15.07
CA PRO A 1 4.75 5.21 -15.30
C PRO A 1 4.00 3.88 -15.31
N PRO A 2 4.56 2.78 -15.85
CA PRO A 2 4.00 1.45 -15.64
C PRO A 2 4.12 1.01 -14.17
N ALA A 3 3.50 -0.11 -13.82
CA ALA A 3 3.73 -0.82 -12.57
C ALA A 3 5.07 -1.58 -12.67
N TRP A 4 6.12 -1.04 -12.06
CA TRP A 4 7.48 -1.58 -12.19
C TRP A 4 7.58 -2.99 -11.63
N GLY A 5 8.13 -3.90 -12.43
CA GLY A 5 8.22 -5.33 -12.11
C GLY A 5 6.90 -6.10 -12.22
N GLY A 6 5.83 -5.46 -12.69
CA GLY A 6 4.49 -6.06 -12.84
C GLY A 6 3.53 -5.71 -11.71
N LEU A 7 2.23 -5.81 -12.02
CA LEU A 7 1.13 -5.59 -11.07
C LEU A 7 0.93 -6.80 -10.17
N THR A 8 1.03 -8.01 -10.72
CA THR A 8 0.91 -9.27 -9.95
C THR A 8 2.23 -9.65 -9.31
N GLY A 9 2.18 -10.37 -8.19
CA GLY A 9 3.36 -10.85 -7.48
C GLY A 9 4.23 -11.80 -8.33
N LYS A 10 5.51 -11.90 -8.01
CA LYS A 10 6.42 -12.81 -8.70
C LYS A 10 5.95 -14.26 -8.54
N GLY A 11 5.71 -14.95 -9.65
CA GLY A 11 5.24 -16.34 -9.65
C GLY A 11 3.72 -16.50 -9.46
N VAL A 12 2.97 -15.40 -9.43
CA VAL A 12 1.51 -15.41 -9.39
C VAL A 12 0.95 -15.59 -10.81
N THR A 13 -0.13 -16.36 -10.92
CA THR A 13 -0.86 -16.61 -12.17
C THR A 13 -2.33 -16.21 -11.99
N PRO A 14 -2.94 -15.46 -12.93
CA PRO A 14 -2.32 -14.91 -14.13
C PRO A 14 -1.28 -13.83 -13.79
N ALA A 15 -0.36 -13.59 -14.72
CA ALA A 15 0.64 -12.53 -14.57
C ALA A 15 0.18 -11.27 -15.31
N VAL A 16 0.20 -10.13 -14.62
CA VAL A 16 0.08 -8.80 -15.23
C VAL A 16 1.44 -8.12 -15.19
N THR A 17 2.08 -8.11 -16.35
CA THR A 17 3.45 -7.62 -16.55
C THR A 17 3.54 -6.09 -16.58
N GLU A 18 4.73 -5.55 -16.34
CA GLU A 18 5.00 -4.12 -16.47
C GLU A 18 4.58 -3.57 -17.84
N ALA A 19 4.88 -4.29 -18.93
CA ALA A 19 4.52 -3.91 -20.29
C ALA A 19 3.00 -3.76 -20.49
N GLN A 20 2.21 -4.64 -19.87
CA GLN A 20 0.75 -4.56 -19.91
C GLN A 20 0.22 -3.32 -19.19
N THR A 21 0.97 -2.73 -18.26
CA THR A 21 0.56 -1.53 -17.51
C THR A 21 1.10 -0.22 -18.08
N ALA A 22 1.94 -0.27 -19.13
CA ALA A 22 2.63 0.92 -19.67
C ALA A 22 1.70 1.95 -20.32
N HIS A 23 0.48 1.56 -20.68
CA HIS A 23 -0.52 2.41 -21.33
C HIS A 23 -1.44 3.14 -20.33
N LEU A 24 -1.31 2.86 -19.02
CA LEU A 24 -2.19 3.45 -18.02
C LEU A 24 -2.04 4.98 -17.98
N ALA A 25 -3.18 5.67 -17.85
CA ALA A 25 -3.21 7.10 -17.63
C ALA A 25 -2.58 7.46 -16.27
N ASN A 26 -2.19 8.73 -16.11
CA ASN A 26 -1.74 9.25 -14.82
C ASN A 26 -2.93 9.51 -13.88
N ALA A 27 -3.60 8.44 -13.47
CA ALA A 27 -4.80 8.46 -12.62
C ALA A 27 -4.92 7.15 -11.84
N SER A 28 -5.84 7.11 -10.87
CA SER A 28 -6.27 5.86 -10.26
C SER A 28 -6.93 4.93 -11.28
N PHE A 29 -6.77 3.62 -11.10
CA PHE A 29 -7.37 2.62 -11.97
C PHE A 29 -7.88 1.42 -11.18
N ALA A 30 -8.96 0.82 -11.65
CA ALA A 30 -9.51 -0.39 -11.07
C ALA A 30 -8.72 -1.62 -11.55
N ILE A 31 -8.19 -2.38 -10.61
CA ILE A 31 -7.46 -3.63 -10.86
C ILE A 31 -8.43 -4.72 -11.34
N ASP A 32 -9.66 -4.68 -10.83
CA ASP A 32 -10.76 -5.62 -11.08
C ASP A 32 -11.74 -5.15 -12.16
N ASP A 33 -11.41 -4.12 -12.95
CA ASP A 33 -12.26 -3.70 -14.09
C ASP A 33 -12.36 -4.84 -15.13
N PRO A 34 -13.56 -5.36 -15.44
CA PRO A 34 -13.74 -6.38 -16.47
C PRO A 34 -13.31 -5.95 -17.87
N LYS A 35 -13.20 -4.64 -18.12
CA LYS A 35 -12.69 -4.06 -19.38
C LYS A 35 -11.20 -3.72 -19.30
N GLY A 36 -10.60 -3.84 -18.11
CA GLY A 36 -9.19 -3.59 -17.83
C GLY A 36 -8.44 -4.90 -17.61
N PHE A 37 -7.71 -4.98 -16.49
CA PHE A 37 -6.94 -6.18 -16.15
C PHE A 37 -7.81 -7.35 -15.68
N ASN A 38 -9.02 -7.08 -15.17
CA ASN A 38 -9.97 -8.08 -14.69
C ASN A 38 -9.36 -9.06 -13.66
N GLU A 39 -8.46 -8.55 -12.82
CA GLU A 39 -7.82 -9.36 -11.79
C GLU A 39 -8.71 -9.44 -10.56
N ASN A 40 -9.01 -10.65 -10.11
CA ASN A 40 -9.87 -10.84 -8.94
C ASN A 40 -9.12 -10.52 -7.63
N THR A 41 -9.87 -10.26 -6.55
CA THR A 41 -9.33 -9.91 -5.22
C THR A 41 -8.52 -11.03 -4.55
N GLY A 42 -8.52 -12.25 -5.10
CA GLY A 42 -7.68 -13.37 -4.65
C GLY A 42 -6.33 -13.45 -5.34
N VAL A 43 -6.09 -12.66 -6.39
CA VAL A 43 -4.79 -12.58 -7.07
C VAL A 43 -3.85 -11.70 -6.25
N ILE A 44 -2.71 -12.27 -5.88
CA ILE A 44 -1.70 -11.58 -5.09
C ILE A 44 -1.00 -10.55 -5.98
N THR A 45 -1.10 -9.27 -5.62
CA THR A 45 -0.34 -8.20 -6.28
C THR A 45 1.12 -8.23 -5.87
N ARG A 46 1.97 -7.49 -6.58
CA ARG A 46 3.30 -7.12 -6.06
C ARG A 46 3.13 -6.42 -4.72
N ASP A 47 4.00 -6.75 -3.76
CA ASP A 47 4.01 -6.10 -2.45
C ASP A 47 4.43 -4.63 -2.59
N LEU A 48 3.71 -3.76 -1.88
CA LEU A 48 3.96 -2.33 -1.84
C LEU A 48 4.73 -2.01 -0.58
N TRP A 49 5.87 -1.36 -0.71
CA TRP A 49 6.58 -0.92 0.49
C TRP A 49 5.76 0.11 1.29
N HIS A 50 5.91 0.07 2.61
CA HIS A 50 5.19 0.94 3.54
C HIS A 50 6.20 1.45 4.57
N ARG A 51 7.12 2.32 4.11
CA ARG A 51 8.27 2.79 4.89
C ARG A 51 7.98 4.14 5.54
N PHE A 52 8.47 4.32 6.77
CA PHE A 52 8.18 5.47 7.62
C PHE A 52 8.42 6.84 6.96
N TYR A 53 9.58 7.05 6.33
CA TYR A 53 9.90 8.34 5.70
C TYR A 53 9.26 8.48 4.32
N GLN A 54 9.15 7.38 3.56
CA GLN A 54 8.55 7.40 2.23
C GLN A 54 7.09 7.77 2.30
N GLU A 55 6.33 7.24 3.26
CA GLU A 55 4.92 7.61 3.42
C GLU A 55 4.73 9.12 3.63
N GLN A 56 5.58 9.75 4.46
CA GLN A 56 5.57 11.20 4.64
C GLN A 56 5.89 11.95 3.34
N MET A 57 6.83 11.46 2.55
CA MET A 57 7.19 12.04 1.26
C MET A 57 6.09 11.85 0.20
N GLN A 58 5.32 10.77 0.26
CA GLN A 58 4.17 10.51 -0.60
C GLN A 58 3.02 11.49 -0.30
N ILE A 59 2.74 11.71 0.99
CA ILE A 59 1.73 12.67 1.48
C ILE A 59 2.13 14.11 1.15
N ASP A 60 3.43 14.40 1.12
CA ASP A 60 4.01 15.65 0.63
C ASP A 60 3.39 16.91 1.26
N ALA A 61 3.43 16.96 2.60
CA ALA A 61 2.84 18.04 3.40
C ALA A 61 1.33 18.26 3.13
N GLY A 62 0.60 17.19 2.82
CA GLY A 62 -0.85 17.19 2.62
C GLY A 62 -1.29 17.38 1.17
N ARG A 63 -0.35 17.54 0.22
CA ARG A 63 -0.68 17.59 -1.22
C ARG A 63 -1.11 16.25 -1.77
N ASN A 64 -0.65 15.15 -1.18
CA ASN A 64 -0.97 13.76 -1.57
C ASN A 64 -0.68 13.46 -3.06
N ASP A 65 0.38 14.04 -3.62
CA ASP A 65 0.67 14.04 -5.05
C ASP A 65 1.97 13.31 -5.43
N LYS A 66 2.67 12.70 -4.46
CA LYS A 66 3.97 12.03 -4.70
C LYS A 66 3.98 10.54 -4.42
N PHE A 67 2.81 9.89 -4.34
CA PHE A 67 2.71 8.45 -4.10
C PHE A 67 3.55 7.62 -5.08
N VAL A 68 3.41 7.87 -6.39
CA VAL A 68 4.17 7.19 -7.44
C VAL A 68 5.67 7.53 -7.40
N ALA A 69 6.01 8.78 -7.07
CA ALA A 69 7.40 9.25 -7.03
C ALA A 69 8.19 8.64 -5.86
N TRP A 70 7.53 8.36 -4.74
CA TRP A 70 8.11 7.75 -3.55
C TRP A 70 7.57 6.33 -3.31
N ALA A 71 7.37 5.58 -4.40
CA ALA A 71 7.03 4.16 -4.41
C ALA A 71 8.15 3.31 -5.05
N ASP A 72 8.15 2.01 -4.79
CA ASP A 72 9.02 1.03 -5.46
C ASP A 72 8.27 0.19 -6.52
N SER A 73 7.02 0.54 -6.81
CA SER A 73 6.10 -0.25 -7.63
C SER A 73 5.49 0.51 -8.81
N GLY A 74 5.96 1.73 -9.08
CA GLY A 74 5.45 2.56 -10.17
C GLY A 74 3.98 2.91 -9.99
N SER A 75 3.15 2.72 -11.03
CA SER A 75 1.73 3.07 -10.95
C SER A 75 0.89 2.16 -10.05
N LEU A 76 1.40 1.03 -9.56
CA LEU A 76 0.60 0.09 -8.76
C LEU A 76 -0.01 0.74 -7.50
N VAL A 77 0.65 1.73 -6.91
CA VAL A 77 0.10 2.50 -5.77
C VAL A 77 -1.19 3.27 -6.09
N MET A 78 -1.52 3.43 -7.37
CA MET A 78 -2.75 4.07 -7.84
C MET A 78 -3.87 3.05 -8.13
N GLY A 79 -3.60 1.76 -7.99
CA GLY A 79 -4.56 0.68 -8.21
C GLY A 79 -5.53 0.54 -7.04
N HIS A 80 -6.81 0.29 -7.34
CA HIS A 80 -7.83 -0.01 -6.34
C HIS A 80 -8.73 -1.17 -6.78
N TYR A 81 -9.48 -1.72 -5.84
CA TYR A 81 -10.55 -2.70 -6.09
C TYR A 81 -11.91 -2.04 -5.80
N ASP A 82 -12.97 -2.47 -6.47
CA ASP A 82 -14.35 -2.12 -6.10
C ASP A 82 -14.68 -2.62 -4.69
N GLY A 83 -14.19 -3.81 -4.36
CA GLY A 83 -14.23 -4.36 -3.00
C GLY A 83 -15.60 -4.87 -2.54
N SER A 84 -16.67 -4.72 -3.33
CA SER A 84 -18.01 -5.22 -2.95
C SER A 84 -18.09 -6.74 -2.81
N THR A 85 -17.13 -7.45 -3.40
CA THR A 85 -16.97 -8.91 -3.35
C THR A 85 -16.11 -9.37 -2.16
N LEU A 86 -15.43 -8.47 -1.46
CA LEU A 86 -14.60 -8.82 -0.30
C LEU A 86 -15.49 -9.28 0.87
N PRO A 87 -15.08 -10.31 1.64
CA PRO A 87 -15.81 -10.70 2.85
C PRO A 87 -16.03 -9.54 3.83
N MET A 88 -15.08 -8.58 3.86
CA MET A 88 -15.16 -7.39 4.71
C MET A 88 -16.33 -6.47 4.33
N TRP A 89 -16.79 -6.48 3.08
CA TRP A 89 -17.95 -5.69 2.65
C TRP A 89 -19.22 -6.10 3.41
N ALA A 90 -19.43 -7.40 3.62
CA ALA A 90 -20.56 -7.89 4.41
C ALA A 90 -20.47 -7.48 5.88
N VAL A 91 -19.25 -7.44 6.44
CA VAL A 91 -19.00 -6.95 7.81
C VAL A 91 -19.32 -5.45 7.90
N GLY A 92 -18.82 -4.65 6.95
CA GLY A 92 -19.06 -3.20 6.89
C GLY A 92 -20.53 -2.83 6.73
N ARG A 93 -21.33 -3.63 5.99
CA ARG A 93 -22.80 -3.43 5.90
C ARG A 93 -23.54 -3.80 7.18
N LYS A 94 -23.01 -4.74 7.97
CA LYS A 94 -23.66 -5.23 9.20
C LYS A 94 -23.35 -4.35 10.41
N TYR A 95 -22.19 -3.73 10.43
CA TYR A 95 -21.68 -2.93 11.55
C TYR A 95 -21.31 -1.52 11.08
N VAL A 96 -20.43 -0.85 11.82
CA VAL A 96 -19.92 0.48 11.48
C VAL A 96 -18.59 0.33 10.77
N LEU A 97 -18.45 0.98 9.62
CA LEU A 97 -17.16 1.20 8.97
C LEU A 97 -16.53 2.47 9.53
N ALA A 98 -15.33 2.37 10.10
CA ALA A 98 -14.57 3.53 10.53
C ALA A 98 -13.76 4.07 9.33
N ASP A 99 -14.38 4.94 8.54
CA ASP A 99 -13.79 5.57 7.35
C ASP A 99 -12.90 6.80 7.66
N ASN A 100 -12.85 7.20 8.93
CA ASN A 100 -11.98 8.25 9.47
C ASN A 100 -11.04 7.69 10.55
N PHE A 101 -10.42 6.54 10.27
CA PHE A 101 -9.47 5.86 11.14
C PHE A 101 -8.08 5.91 10.53
N PHE A 102 -7.10 6.38 11.29
CA PHE A 102 -5.70 6.46 10.86
C PHE A 102 -4.85 5.47 11.65
N GLN A 103 -3.84 4.91 10.98
CA GLN A 103 -2.82 4.12 11.65
C GLN A 103 -2.09 4.94 12.73
N GLY A 104 -1.58 4.26 13.76
CA GLY A 104 -0.99 4.93 14.92
C GLY A 104 0.32 5.66 14.62
N ALA A 105 1.07 5.21 13.60
CA ALA A 105 2.27 5.87 13.12
C ALA A 105 2.45 5.65 11.62
N PHE A 106 3.25 6.49 10.95
CA PHE A 106 3.69 6.23 9.59
C PHE A 106 4.49 4.91 9.49
N GLY A 107 4.58 4.38 8.28
CA GLY A 107 5.40 3.23 7.94
C GLY A 107 4.75 1.89 8.27
N GLY A 108 5.60 0.93 8.60
CA GLY A 108 5.23 -0.47 8.49
C GLY A 108 4.67 -1.12 9.73
N SER A 109 4.40 -2.42 9.55
CA SER A 109 3.77 -3.28 10.54
C SER A 109 4.40 -3.18 11.93
N PHE A 110 5.73 -3.26 12.06
CA PHE A 110 6.39 -3.34 13.36
C PHE A 110 5.99 -2.20 14.32
N LEU A 111 6.05 -0.95 13.85
CA LEU A 111 5.72 0.21 14.69
C LEU A 111 4.21 0.30 14.97
N ASN A 112 3.38 0.03 13.97
CA ASN A 112 1.93 0.09 14.12
C ASN A 112 1.37 -0.99 15.05
N HIS A 113 1.99 -2.18 15.13
CA HIS A 113 1.61 -3.19 16.12
C HIS A 113 1.85 -2.72 17.56
N ILE A 114 2.95 -1.99 17.81
CA ILE A 114 3.26 -1.44 19.13
C ILE A 114 2.27 -0.32 19.47
N MET A 115 2.01 0.60 18.53
CA MET A 115 1.00 1.64 18.69
C MET A 115 -0.39 1.05 19.00
N LEU A 116 -0.77 -0.04 18.35
CA LEU A 116 -2.04 -0.73 18.62
C LEU A 116 -2.10 -1.31 20.05
N ALA A 117 -0.99 -1.86 20.55
CA ALA A 117 -0.96 -2.54 21.85
C ALA A 117 -0.89 -1.57 23.05
N CYS A 118 -0.16 -0.45 22.93
CA CYS A 118 0.13 0.44 24.06
C CYS A 118 -0.12 1.93 23.80
N ALA A 119 -0.51 2.33 22.58
CA ALA A 119 -0.51 3.73 22.15
C ALA A 119 0.85 4.44 22.38
N CYS A 120 1.95 3.71 22.16
CA CYS A 120 3.31 4.15 22.44
C CYS A 120 4.29 3.75 21.33
N ALA A 121 5.44 4.43 21.27
CA ALA A 121 6.55 4.08 20.38
C ALA A 121 7.64 3.32 21.16
N PRO A 122 8.33 2.34 20.53
CA PRO A 122 9.46 1.68 21.16
C PRO A 122 10.59 2.67 21.40
N VAL A 123 11.18 2.61 22.59
CA VAL A 123 12.38 3.38 22.94
C VAL A 123 13.59 2.46 22.77
N TYR A 124 14.62 2.95 22.08
CA TYR A 124 15.94 2.32 22.05
C TYR A 124 16.88 3.11 22.96
N PRO A 125 17.08 2.68 24.23
CA PRO A 125 17.87 3.43 25.19
C PRO A 125 19.33 3.53 24.74
N HIS A 126 19.96 4.66 25.03
CA HIS A 126 21.38 4.89 24.71
C HIS A 126 21.73 4.64 23.24
N ALA A 127 20.84 5.05 22.32
CA ALA A 127 21.04 4.90 20.89
C ALA A 127 22.36 5.52 20.41
N ASP A 128 22.80 6.59 21.07
CA ASP A 128 24.07 7.28 20.85
C ASP A 128 25.31 6.48 21.27
N THR A 129 25.18 5.43 22.08
CA THR A 129 26.26 4.52 22.46
C THR A 129 26.03 3.09 21.97
N SER A 130 25.13 2.90 21.00
CA SER A 130 24.80 1.59 20.46
C SER A 130 26.02 0.88 19.84
N PRO A 131 26.19 -0.44 20.03
CA PRO A 131 27.25 -1.19 19.36
C PRO A 131 27.08 -1.28 17.83
N VAL A 132 25.91 -0.91 17.30
CA VAL A 132 25.63 -0.76 15.85
C VAL A 132 25.68 0.70 15.39
N LYS A 133 26.24 1.59 16.22
CA LYS A 133 26.56 2.97 15.81
C LYS A 133 27.63 2.90 14.72
N GLY A 134 27.22 3.16 13.48
CA GLY A 134 28.10 3.47 12.35
C GLY A 134 28.51 4.93 12.37
#